data_AF-A0A3M0XAK7-F1
#
_entry.id   AF-A0A3M0XAK7-F1
#
_cell.length_a   1.000
_cell.length_b   1.000
_cell.length_c   1.000
_cell.angle_alpha   90.00
_cell.angle_beta   90.00
_cell.angle_gamma   90.00
#
_symmetry.space_group_name_H-M   'P 1'
#
loop_
_entity.id
_entity.type
_entity.pdbx_description
1 polymer ?
#
loop_
_entity_poly.entity_id
_entity_poly.type
_entity_poly.pdbx_seq_one_letter_code
_entity_poly.pdbx_strand_id
1 'polypeptide(L)'
;MPETEIDKHASQTKQKKQQITQQIYISKAEILRDYTLAVQSRHASLIGRREVLSGRAKFGIFGDGKEVAQIAMAKAFQPGDFRAGYYRDQTFTFATGMMTIEQFFAQLYADPDVTHEPHSGGRQMTSHFASRLLDENGNWLPQSNKMNTAADLSP
;
A
#
# COMPACT_ATOMS: atom_id res chain seq x y z
N MET A 1 49.11 -32.73 8.70
CA MET A 1 49.21 -31.34 8.20
C MET A 1 47.89 -30.65 8.51
N PRO A 2 47.83 -29.65 9.40
CA PRO A 2 46.59 -28.95 9.69
C PRO A 2 46.22 -28.03 8.51
N GLU A 3 44.97 -28.09 8.06
CA GLU A 3 44.43 -27.18 7.04
C GLU A 3 44.59 -25.71 7.50
N THR A 4 45.13 -24.86 6.63
CA THR A 4 45.41 -23.45 6.91
C THR A 4 44.12 -22.64 7.00
N GLU A 5 44.10 -21.57 7.83
CA GLU A 5 42.93 -20.71 8.05
C GLU A 5 42.30 -20.12 6.78
N ILE A 6 43.05 -20.06 5.69
CA ILE A 6 42.63 -19.53 4.38
C ILE A 6 41.57 -20.44 3.74
N ASP A 7 41.67 -21.76 3.89
CA ASP A 7 40.72 -22.72 3.30
C ASP A 7 39.38 -22.74 4.05
N LYS A 8 39.38 -22.42 5.35
CA LYS A 8 38.15 -22.30 6.16
C LYS A 8 37.34 -21.07 5.76
N HIS A 9 37.98 -19.95 5.44
CA HIS A 9 37.30 -18.74 4.97
C HIS A 9 36.69 -18.94 3.57
N ALA A 10 37.38 -19.61 2.64
CA ALA A 10 36.84 -19.89 1.31
C ALA A 10 35.64 -20.87 1.35
N SER A 11 35.68 -21.87 2.24
CA SER A 11 34.59 -22.82 2.47
C SER A 11 33.37 -22.18 3.14
N GLN A 12 33.60 -21.32 4.15
CA GLN A 12 32.54 -20.51 4.77
C GLN A 12 31.91 -19.51 3.79
N THR A 13 32.69 -18.95 2.86
CA THR A 13 32.20 -18.00 1.85
C THR A 13 31.34 -18.70 0.78
N LYS A 14 31.65 -19.96 0.43
CA LYS A 14 30.81 -20.78 -0.46
C LYS A 14 29.51 -21.23 0.22
N GLN A 15 29.55 -21.62 1.50
CA GLN A 15 28.36 -21.97 2.29
C GLN A 15 27.44 -20.77 2.51
N LYS A 16 28.00 -19.57 2.75
CA LYS A 16 27.23 -18.31 2.92
C LYS A 16 26.62 -17.78 1.60
N LYS A 17 27.10 -18.25 0.44
CA LYS A 17 26.52 -17.95 -0.88
C LYS A 17 25.39 -18.91 -1.28
N GLN A 18 25.30 -20.08 -0.64
CA GLN A 18 24.27 -21.10 -0.87
C GLN A 18 23.03 -20.94 0.04
N GLN A 19 23.15 -20.20 1.15
CA GLN A 19 22.03 -19.60 1.89
C GLN A 19 21.81 -18.20 1.29
N ILE A 20 20.74 -17.76 0.63
CA ILE A 20 19.34 -18.18 0.52
C ILE A 20 18.91 -17.70 -0.88
N THR A 21 18.69 -18.60 -1.83
CA THR A 21 17.71 -18.34 -2.89
C THR A 21 16.55 -19.26 -2.57
N GLN A 22 15.82 -18.95 -1.48
CA GLN A 22 14.52 -19.57 -1.28
C GLN A 22 13.68 -19.19 -2.49
N GLN A 23 13.40 -20.18 -3.32
CA GLN A 23 12.58 -19.97 -4.49
C GLN A 23 11.19 -19.56 -4.01
N ILE A 24 10.87 -18.27 -4.19
CA ILE A 24 9.57 -17.73 -3.82
C ILE A 24 8.54 -18.38 -4.74
N TYR A 25 7.74 -19.29 -4.19
CA TYR A 25 6.64 -19.89 -4.91
C TYR A 25 5.42 -18.98 -4.79
N ILE A 26 4.97 -18.43 -5.92
CA ILE A 26 3.74 -17.66 -6.03
C ILE A 26 2.75 -18.50 -6.84
N SER A 27 1.57 -18.77 -6.29
CA SER A 27 0.56 -19.56 -7.00
C SER A 27 0.00 -18.81 -8.21
N LYS A 28 -0.44 -19.53 -9.25
CA LYS A 28 -1.12 -18.92 -10.41
C LYS A 28 -2.31 -18.05 -10.00
N ALA A 29 -3.08 -18.50 -9.01
CA ALA A 29 -4.25 -17.78 -8.50
C ALA A 29 -3.85 -16.44 -7.85
N GLU A 30 -2.73 -16.42 -7.14
CA GLU A 30 -2.19 -15.20 -6.54
C GLU A 30 -1.66 -14.23 -7.60
N ILE A 31 -0.92 -14.73 -8.60
CA ILE A 31 -0.47 -13.91 -9.74
C ILE A 31 -1.65 -13.24 -10.45
N LEU A 32 -2.72 -14.01 -10.72
CA LEU A 32 -3.92 -13.46 -11.35
C LEU A 32 -4.59 -12.40 -10.49
N ARG A 33 -4.67 -12.61 -9.16
CA ARG A 33 -5.24 -11.64 -8.23
C ARG A 33 -4.44 -10.34 -8.19
N ASP A 34 -3.12 -10.43 -8.08
CA ASP A 34 -2.23 -9.27 -8.07
C ASP A 34 -2.31 -8.51 -9.39
N TYR A 35 -2.33 -9.23 -10.51
CA TYR A 35 -2.50 -8.64 -11.83
C TYR A 35 -3.84 -7.90 -11.95
N THR A 36 -4.94 -8.54 -11.56
CA THR A 36 -6.27 -7.91 -11.55
C THR A 36 -6.26 -6.64 -10.71
N LEU A 37 -5.69 -6.67 -9.51
CA LEU A 37 -5.60 -5.50 -8.63
C LEU A 37 -4.75 -4.37 -9.24
N ALA A 38 -3.59 -4.71 -9.83
CA ALA A 38 -2.73 -3.75 -10.50
C ALA A 38 -3.45 -3.07 -11.67
N VAL A 39 -4.18 -3.85 -12.49
CA VAL A 39 -4.98 -3.33 -13.59
C VAL A 39 -6.12 -2.44 -13.06
N GLN A 40 -6.86 -2.88 -12.03
CA GLN A 40 -7.91 -2.07 -11.42
C GLN A 40 -7.38 -0.73 -10.89
N SER A 41 -6.25 -0.74 -10.17
CA SER A 41 -5.60 0.48 -9.68
C SER A 41 -5.21 1.41 -10.84
N ARG A 42 -4.64 0.85 -11.92
CA ARG A 42 -4.32 1.62 -13.14
C ARG A 42 -5.57 2.24 -13.77
N HIS A 43 -6.65 1.49 -13.88
CA HIS A 43 -7.90 1.99 -14.44
C HIS A 43 -8.53 3.07 -13.55
N ALA A 44 -8.47 2.93 -12.22
CA ALA A 44 -8.91 3.96 -11.29
C ALA A 44 -8.13 5.27 -11.51
N SER A 45 -6.81 5.21 -11.72
CA SER A 45 -5.99 6.38 -12.06
C SER A 45 -6.42 7.05 -13.36
N LEU A 46 -6.69 6.27 -14.41
CA LEU A 46 -7.13 6.79 -15.71
C LEU A 46 -8.49 7.47 -15.63
N ILE A 47 -9.45 6.85 -14.94
CA ILE A 47 -10.79 7.42 -14.72
C ILE A 47 -10.66 8.68 -13.87
N GLY A 48 -9.96 8.61 -12.74
CA GLY A 48 -9.74 9.76 -11.86
C GLY A 48 -9.13 10.94 -12.60
N ARG A 49 -8.08 10.72 -13.40
CA ARG A 49 -7.49 11.77 -14.24
C ARG A 49 -8.53 12.42 -15.15
N ARG A 50 -9.38 11.62 -15.80
CA ARG A 50 -10.44 12.14 -16.67
C ARG A 50 -11.47 12.95 -15.88
N GLU A 51 -11.89 12.50 -14.70
CA GLU A 51 -12.82 13.23 -13.83
C GLU A 51 -12.25 14.61 -13.45
N VAL A 52 -10.99 14.65 -13.01
CA VAL A 52 -10.29 15.89 -12.65
C VAL A 52 -10.12 16.83 -13.83
N LEU A 53 -9.60 16.34 -14.98
CA LEU A 53 -9.37 17.18 -16.16
C LEU A 53 -10.68 17.72 -16.77
N SER A 54 -11.80 17.04 -16.54
CA SER A 54 -13.13 17.50 -16.94
C SER A 54 -13.80 18.46 -15.95
N GLY A 55 -13.15 18.77 -14.83
CA GLY A 55 -13.69 19.66 -13.78
C GLY A 55 -14.83 19.05 -12.95
N ARG A 56 -15.10 17.74 -13.08
CA ARG A 56 -16.17 17.05 -12.34
C ARG A 56 -15.76 16.70 -10.90
N ALA A 57 -14.46 16.54 -10.67
CA ALA A 57 -13.89 16.22 -9.37
C ALA A 57 -12.79 17.21 -8.96
N LYS A 58 -12.47 17.25 -7.67
CA LYS A 58 -11.37 18.08 -7.16
C LYS A 58 -10.01 17.52 -7.60
N PHE A 59 -8.96 18.32 -7.44
CA PHE A 59 -7.60 17.92 -7.80
C PHE A 59 -7.18 16.57 -7.18
N GLY A 60 -6.45 15.76 -7.94
CA GLY A 60 -5.92 14.48 -7.50
C GLY A 60 -4.69 14.07 -8.30
N ILE A 61 -3.71 13.48 -7.61
CA ILE A 61 -2.55 12.85 -8.21
C ILE A 61 -2.66 11.34 -8.02
N PHE A 62 -2.40 10.60 -9.09
CA PHE A 62 -2.64 9.15 -9.15
C PHE A 62 -1.33 8.33 -9.14
N GLY A 63 -1.43 7.10 -8.66
CA GLY A 63 -0.31 6.18 -8.35
C GLY A 63 0.33 5.47 -9.55
N ASP A 64 0.11 5.94 -10.77
CA ASP A 64 0.53 5.27 -12.02
C ASP A 64 1.99 4.77 -12.05
N GLY A 65 2.20 3.49 -12.35
CA GLY A 65 3.53 2.92 -12.59
C GLY A 65 4.24 2.38 -11.34
N LYS A 66 3.57 2.36 -10.19
CA LYS A 66 4.08 1.80 -8.92
C LYS A 66 3.26 0.60 -8.43
N GLU A 67 2.33 0.11 -9.24
CA GLU A 67 1.31 -0.86 -8.82
C GLU A 67 1.93 -2.15 -8.28
N VAL A 68 2.85 -2.75 -9.04
CA VAL A 68 3.50 -4.02 -8.66
C VAL A 68 4.35 -3.88 -7.40
N ALA A 69 5.10 -2.77 -7.26
CA ALA A 69 5.93 -2.53 -6.08
C ALA A 69 5.08 -2.34 -4.82
N GLN A 70 3.96 -1.62 -4.93
CA GLN A 70 3.03 -1.40 -3.83
C GLN A 70 2.29 -2.69 -3.44
N ILE A 71 1.94 -3.56 -4.39
CA ILE A 71 1.38 -4.89 -4.08
C ILE A 71 2.40 -5.74 -3.33
N ALA A 72 3.67 -5.75 -3.78
CA ALA A 72 4.73 -6.47 -3.09
C ALA A 72 4.93 -5.96 -1.65
N MET A 73 4.91 -4.63 -1.45
CA MET A 73 4.97 -4.02 -0.12
C MET A 73 3.76 -4.41 0.74
N ALA A 74 2.54 -4.39 0.19
CA ALA A 74 1.33 -4.75 0.91
C ALA A 74 1.33 -6.20 1.43
N LYS A 75 1.96 -7.13 0.71
CA LYS A 75 2.12 -8.53 1.16
C LYS A 75 3.06 -8.69 2.34
N ALA A 76 4.03 -7.79 2.49
CA ALA A 76 4.95 -7.81 3.62
C ALA A 76 4.37 -7.10 4.85
N PHE A 77 3.43 -6.16 4.65
CA PHE A 77 2.82 -5.36 5.70
C PHE A 77 1.92 -6.21 6.61
N GLN A 78 2.04 -6.04 7.93
CA GLN A 78 1.34 -6.84 8.93
C GLN A 78 0.40 -5.97 9.80
N PRO A 79 -0.61 -6.59 10.45
CA PRO A 79 -1.36 -5.91 11.51
C PRO A 79 -0.43 -5.38 12.61
N GLY A 80 -0.65 -4.15 13.04
CA GLY A 80 0.21 -3.41 13.97
C GLY A 80 1.21 -2.49 13.29
N ASP A 81 1.54 -2.73 12.02
CA ASP A 81 2.48 -1.88 11.29
C ASP A 81 1.87 -0.49 11.03
N PHE A 82 2.74 0.51 11.04
CA PHE A 82 2.45 1.86 10.60
C PHE A 82 3.26 2.18 9.36
N ARG A 83 2.60 2.74 8.35
CA ARG A 83 3.31 3.41 7.25
C ARG A 83 3.22 4.93 7.39
N ALA A 84 4.29 5.60 6.98
CA ALA A 84 4.27 7.00 6.60
C ALA A 84 4.25 7.04 5.07
N GLY A 85 3.09 7.34 4.50
CA GLY A 85 2.85 7.17 3.07
C GLY A 85 3.11 8.41 2.24
N TYR A 86 2.99 8.20 0.93
CA TYR A 86 3.01 9.25 -0.07
C TYR A 86 1.71 9.25 -0.88
N TYR A 87 1.31 10.41 -1.42
CA TYR A 87 0.06 10.59 -2.18
C TYR A 87 -0.06 9.73 -3.45
N ARG A 88 0.93 8.89 -3.78
CA ARG A 88 0.90 7.96 -4.91
C ARG A 88 0.69 6.50 -4.48
N ASP A 89 0.32 6.26 -3.24
CA ASP A 89 0.22 4.93 -2.63
C ASP A 89 -1.17 4.27 -2.71
N GLN A 90 -2.01 4.70 -3.66
CA GLN A 90 -3.37 4.15 -3.83
C GLN A 90 -3.39 2.62 -4.02
N THR A 91 -2.40 2.03 -4.72
CA THR A 91 -2.43 0.57 -4.95
C THR A 91 -2.14 -0.17 -3.67
N PHE A 92 -1.27 0.38 -2.81
CA PHE A 92 -1.00 -0.18 -1.50
C PHE A 92 -2.26 -0.15 -0.64
N THR A 93 -2.99 0.96 -0.62
CA THR A 93 -4.22 1.08 0.17
C THR A 93 -5.33 0.15 -0.33
N PHE A 94 -5.44 -0.05 -1.65
CA PHE A 94 -6.32 -1.07 -2.23
C PHE A 94 -5.88 -2.49 -1.86
N ALA A 95 -4.59 -2.80 -1.94
CA ALA A 95 -4.04 -4.13 -1.68
C ALA A 95 -4.17 -4.56 -0.22
N THR A 96 -4.01 -3.61 0.70
CA THR A 96 -4.16 -3.83 2.15
C THR A 96 -5.61 -3.77 2.63
N GLY A 97 -6.53 -3.33 1.77
CA GLY A 97 -7.93 -3.11 2.16
C GLY A 97 -8.15 -1.90 3.08
N MET A 98 -7.15 -1.02 3.24
CA MET A 98 -7.31 0.24 3.97
C MET A 98 -8.33 1.17 3.31
N MET A 99 -8.53 1.01 2.01
CA MET A 99 -9.47 1.79 1.21
C MET A 99 -9.95 0.95 0.03
N THR A 100 -11.22 1.06 -0.34
CA THR A 100 -11.73 0.49 -1.60
C THR A 100 -11.62 1.48 -2.76
N ILE A 101 -11.83 1.01 -3.99
CA ILE A 101 -11.84 1.90 -5.16
C ILE A 101 -13.02 2.87 -5.08
N GLU A 102 -14.17 2.42 -4.59
CA GLU A 102 -15.35 3.27 -4.37
C GLU A 102 -15.05 4.37 -3.35
N GLN A 103 -14.43 4.03 -2.23
CA GLN A 103 -14.03 5.01 -1.20
C GLN A 103 -12.97 5.99 -1.73
N PHE A 104 -12.08 5.54 -2.61
CA PHE A 104 -11.14 6.44 -3.29
C PHE A 104 -11.86 7.45 -4.18
N PHE A 105 -12.92 7.04 -4.89
CA PHE A 105 -13.74 7.97 -5.66
C PHE A 105 -14.59 8.87 -4.75
N ALA A 106 -15.14 8.38 -3.64
CA ALA A 106 -15.80 9.21 -2.64
C ALA A 106 -14.85 10.30 -2.11
N GLN A 107 -13.59 9.93 -1.85
CA GLN A 107 -12.55 10.88 -1.50
C GLN A 107 -12.29 11.90 -2.61
N LEU A 108 -12.21 11.46 -3.86
CA LEU A 108 -12.02 12.32 -5.02
C LEU A 108 -13.17 13.32 -5.22
N TYR A 109 -14.39 12.96 -4.83
CA TYR A 109 -15.56 13.86 -4.87
C TYR A 109 -15.81 14.64 -3.58
N ALA A 110 -14.94 14.50 -2.58
CA ALA A 110 -15.08 15.14 -1.26
C ALA A 110 -16.40 14.77 -0.54
N ASP A 111 -16.79 13.50 -0.60
CA ASP A 111 -17.95 13.00 0.15
C ASP A 111 -17.73 13.23 1.67
N PRO A 112 -18.63 13.95 2.36
CA PRO A 112 -18.51 14.22 3.79
C PRO A 112 -18.88 13.01 4.67
N ASP A 113 -19.53 11.99 4.11
CA ASP A 113 -19.93 10.79 4.86
C ASP A 113 -18.70 9.94 5.17
N VAL A 114 -18.42 9.74 6.46
CA VAL A 114 -17.26 8.98 6.94
C VAL A 114 -17.34 7.49 6.65
N THR A 115 -18.52 6.98 6.29
CA THR A 115 -18.70 5.59 5.85
C THR A 115 -18.24 5.42 4.40
N HIS A 116 -18.44 6.45 3.57
CA HIS A 116 -17.98 6.48 2.17
C HIS A 116 -16.52 6.96 2.07
N GLU A 117 -16.11 7.92 2.89
CA GLU A 117 -14.77 8.50 2.91
C GLU A 117 -14.14 8.39 4.32
N PRO A 118 -13.61 7.21 4.67
CA PRO A 118 -13.16 6.96 6.03
C PRO A 118 -11.89 7.71 6.44
N HIS A 119 -11.12 8.30 5.51
CA HIS A 119 -9.84 8.92 5.86
C HIS A 119 -10.00 10.35 6.40
N SER A 120 -10.78 11.20 5.73
CA SER A 120 -10.88 12.63 6.08
C SER A 120 -12.31 13.17 6.22
N GLY A 121 -13.33 12.42 5.82
CA GLY A 121 -14.70 12.94 5.63
C GLY A 121 -14.72 14.09 4.61
N GLY A 122 -13.99 13.95 3.50
CA GLY A 122 -13.95 14.93 2.41
C GLY A 122 -13.10 16.19 2.68
N ARG A 123 -12.47 16.31 3.86
CA ARG A 123 -11.72 17.50 4.30
C ARG A 123 -10.29 17.59 3.77
N GLN A 124 -9.76 16.51 3.21
CA GLN A 124 -8.42 16.47 2.63
C GLN A 124 -8.46 16.32 1.11
N MET A 125 -7.33 16.60 0.46
CA MET A 125 -7.18 16.35 -0.97
C MET A 125 -7.13 14.84 -1.26
N THR A 126 -7.44 14.47 -2.49
CA THR A 126 -7.38 13.06 -2.93
C THR A 126 -5.98 12.48 -2.67
N SER A 127 -5.94 11.21 -2.30
CA SER A 127 -4.74 10.46 -1.94
C SER A 127 -4.06 10.87 -0.62
N HIS A 128 -4.75 11.61 0.25
CA HIS A 128 -4.32 11.82 1.64
C HIS A 128 -4.98 10.77 2.53
N PHE A 129 -4.32 9.62 2.64
CA PHE A 129 -4.82 8.49 3.40
C PHE A 129 -4.47 8.66 4.89
N ALA A 130 -5.41 8.33 5.77
CA ALA A 130 -5.23 8.38 7.22
C ALA A 130 -6.05 7.27 7.89
N SER A 131 -5.54 6.66 8.97
CA SER A 131 -6.33 5.76 9.81
C SER A 131 -7.10 6.56 10.87
N ARG A 132 -8.38 6.25 11.07
CA ARG A 132 -9.12 6.73 12.24
C ARG A 132 -8.66 5.98 13.47
N LEU A 133 -8.03 6.72 14.39
CA LEU A 133 -7.46 6.14 15.61
C LEU A 133 -8.43 6.15 16.79
N LEU A 134 -9.47 6.99 16.72
CA LEU A 134 -10.49 7.14 17.75
C LEU A 134 -11.84 6.64 17.25
N ASP A 135 -12.64 6.09 18.17
CA ASP A 135 -14.06 5.80 17.95
C ASP A 135 -14.92 7.08 18.05
N GLU A 136 -16.23 6.93 17.89
CA GLU A 136 -17.21 8.03 17.96
C GLU A 136 -17.28 8.70 19.35
N ASN A 137 -16.85 7.98 20.41
CA ASN A 137 -16.82 8.47 21.78
C ASN A 137 -15.46 9.08 22.16
N GLY A 138 -14.49 9.10 21.23
CA GLY A 138 -13.14 9.59 21.46
C GLY A 138 -12.20 8.58 22.13
N ASN A 139 -12.59 7.31 22.27
CA ASN A 139 -11.70 6.28 22.80
C ASN A 139 -10.76 5.75 21.72
N TRP A 140 -9.56 5.35 22.13
CA TRP A 140 -8.60 4.73 21.23
C TRP A 140 -9.08 3.39 20.71
N LEU A 141 -9.05 3.24 19.39
CA LEU A 141 -9.20 1.95 18.75
C LEU A 141 -7.91 1.13 18.92
N PRO A 142 -7.98 -0.20 19.00
CA PRO A 142 -6.79 -1.05 18.96
C PRO A 142 -6.06 -0.87 17.62
N GLN A 143 -4.76 -0.56 17.68
CA GLN A 143 -3.91 -0.37 16.50
C GLN A 143 -3.07 -1.61 16.18
N SER A 144 -2.84 -2.47 17.16
CA SER A 144 -2.02 -3.68 17.03
C SER A 144 -2.63 -4.76 16.14
N ASN A 145 -3.93 -4.70 15.87
CA ASN A 145 -4.65 -5.66 15.03
C ASN A 145 -5.11 -5.07 13.69
N LYS A 146 -4.63 -3.87 13.33
CA LYS A 146 -4.97 -3.18 12.09
C LYS A 146 -3.71 -2.82 11.33
N MET A 147 -3.82 -2.74 10.01
CA MET A 147 -2.80 -2.10 9.20
C MET A 147 -3.03 -0.59 9.30
N ASN A 148 -2.03 0.17 9.75
CA ASN A 148 -2.20 1.58 10.05
C ASN A 148 -1.45 2.47 9.07
N THR A 149 -2.00 3.65 8.84
CA THR A 149 -1.34 4.72 8.11
C THR A 149 -1.35 5.98 8.94
N ALA A 150 -0.17 6.60 9.08
CA ALA A 150 -0.10 8.00 9.44
C ALA A 150 -0.87 8.82 8.40
N ALA A 151 -1.27 10.03 8.77
CA ALA A 151 -1.83 10.96 7.79
C ALA A 151 -0.78 11.24 6.73
N ASP A 152 -1.03 10.82 5.50
CA ASP A 152 -0.10 11.02 4.38
C ASP A 152 0.05 12.51 4.13
N LEU A 153 1.30 12.95 3.98
CA LEU A 153 1.67 14.35 3.76
C LEU A 153 2.41 14.46 2.42
N SER A 154 2.17 15.55 1.69
CA SER A 154 3.12 15.98 0.66
C SER A 154 4.23 16.80 1.34
N PRO A 155 5.51 16.43 1.17
CA PRO A 155 6.63 17.33 1.47
C PRO A 155 6.56 18.62 0.64
#